data_AF-A0A9E2AJ41-F1
#
_entry.id   AF-A0A9E2AJ41-F1
#
_cell.length_a   1.000
_cell.length_b   1.000
_cell.length_c   1.000
_cell.angle_alpha   90.00
_cell.angle_beta   90.00
_cell.angle_gamma   90.00
#
_symmetry.space_group_name_H-M   'P 1'
#
loop_
_entity.id
_entity.type
_entity.pdbx_description
1 polymer ?
#
loop_
_entity_poly.entity_id
_entity_poly.type
_entity_poly.pdbx_seq_one_letter_code
_entity_poly.pdbx_strand_id
1 'polypeptide(L)'
;MYIKEGDCLWSQYSTKAVAHTIKWYSHYTFDYPYPIAWSIDGSMGMEYPMICFNYGRCEEDNTYSKRTKYGHIGVIIHEVGHNWFPMIVNSDERQWTWMDEGLNSFVQYLAEQQWERNYPFRRGPARNITNYMGGDKSNIMPIMTNSESIPQFGNNAYGKPATALNILRETVMGRELFDYAFKEYSNRWRFKHPEPGDLFRTMEDASGVDLDWFWRGWFYTTDHVDQEIVNVEWFQTTSKDPEVVKGEAKATKPRPDIGWERNENEIAKTYDEEDPSLRDFYSTYDPLDVTNADKRDYNRYFESLSEEEKEVLSSGDHFYEIALKNNGGLVMPVILEFVYEDGEVEIHRIPAEIWRRNAQSIKKVFRTDKRVVNIVLDPYQEIADVDTANNIFPREEEKPNRFELFKRNFRQMDNAMQRAKKDKVIRP
;
A
#
# COMPACT_ATOMS: atom_id res chain seq x y z
N MET A 1 -23.52 0.76 -32.87
CA MET A 1 -23.50 0.33 -34.30
C MET A 1 -22.17 -0.34 -34.54
N TYR A 2 -22.14 -1.53 -35.15
CA TYR A 2 -20.89 -2.28 -35.30
C TYR A 2 -20.90 -3.12 -36.57
N ILE A 3 -19.70 -3.47 -37.07
CA ILE A 3 -19.56 -4.31 -38.25
C ILE A 3 -19.59 -5.79 -37.87
N LYS A 4 -19.82 -6.66 -38.86
CA LYS A 4 -19.98 -8.11 -38.66
C LYS A 4 -18.76 -8.74 -37.98
N GLU A 5 -17.58 -8.22 -38.26
CA GLU A 5 -16.27 -8.67 -37.75
C GLU A 5 -16.11 -8.42 -36.23
N GLY A 6 -16.94 -7.55 -35.65
CA GLY A 6 -16.99 -7.29 -34.20
C GLY A 6 -18.10 -8.06 -33.47
N ASP A 7 -19.07 -8.65 -34.18
CA ASP A 7 -20.34 -9.09 -33.60
C ASP A 7 -20.18 -10.03 -32.39
N CYS A 8 -19.14 -10.87 -32.36
CA CYS A 8 -18.85 -11.79 -31.25
C CYS A 8 -18.56 -11.10 -29.90
N LEU A 9 -18.18 -9.82 -29.92
CA LEU A 9 -17.98 -8.97 -28.74
C LEU A 9 -19.14 -7.98 -28.59
N TRP A 10 -19.47 -7.28 -29.67
CA TRP A 10 -20.35 -6.13 -29.63
C TRP A 10 -21.79 -6.48 -29.25
N SER A 11 -22.36 -7.52 -29.86
CA SER A 11 -23.73 -7.97 -29.54
C SER A 11 -23.90 -8.37 -28.08
N GLN A 12 -22.84 -8.92 -27.49
CA GLN A 12 -22.87 -9.44 -26.13
C GLN A 12 -22.64 -8.35 -25.09
N TYR A 13 -21.69 -7.45 -25.34
CA TYR A 13 -21.14 -6.56 -24.32
C TYR A 13 -21.48 -5.09 -24.52
N SER A 14 -21.56 -4.58 -25.75
CA SER A 14 -21.55 -3.12 -26.00
C SER A 14 -22.70 -2.38 -25.32
N THR A 15 -23.95 -2.75 -25.59
CA THR A 15 -25.12 -2.09 -24.97
C THR A 15 -25.13 -2.24 -23.45
N LYS A 16 -24.66 -3.37 -22.92
CA LYS A 16 -24.58 -3.61 -21.47
C LYS A 16 -23.50 -2.75 -20.83
N ALA A 17 -22.35 -2.59 -21.48
CA ALA A 17 -21.28 -1.72 -21.03
C ALA A 17 -21.76 -0.26 -20.99
N VAL A 18 -22.43 0.23 -22.06
CA VAL A 18 -23.03 1.58 -22.07
C VAL A 18 -24.00 1.78 -20.89
N ALA A 19 -24.97 0.88 -20.72
CA ALA A 19 -25.96 0.98 -19.64
C ALA A 19 -25.30 0.89 -18.24
N HIS A 20 -24.27 0.06 -18.10
CA HIS A 20 -23.49 -0.07 -16.88
C HIS A 20 -22.73 1.20 -16.54
N THR A 21 -22.05 1.80 -17.52
CA THR A 21 -21.36 3.08 -17.35
C THR A 21 -22.33 4.16 -16.92
N ILE A 22 -23.47 4.31 -17.59
CA ILE A 22 -24.48 5.32 -17.24
C ILE A 22 -24.91 5.17 -15.78
N LYS A 23 -25.22 3.94 -15.35
CA LYS A 23 -25.64 3.66 -13.98
C LYS A 23 -24.58 4.07 -12.95
N TRP A 24 -23.34 3.62 -13.14
CA TRP A 24 -22.30 3.78 -12.11
C TRP A 24 -21.63 5.14 -12.13
N TYR A 25 -21.46 5.77 -13.29
CA TYR A 25 -21.03 7.16 -13.34
C TYR A 25 -22.07 8.06 -12.67
N SER A 26 -23.36 7.88 -12.95
CA SER A 26 -24.43 8.64 -12.29
C SER A 26 -24.43 8.45 -10.77
N HIS A 27 -24.13 7.23 -10.31
CA HIS A 27 -24.04 6.93 -8.87
C HIS A 27 -22.97 7.79 -8.18
N TYR A 28 -21.74 7.81 -8.72
CA TYR A 28 -20.60 8.54 -8.14
C TYR A 28 -20.60 10.03 -8.45
N THR A 29 -21.44 10.50 -9.38
CA THR A 29 -21.46 11.90 -9.85
C THR A 29 -22.89 12.47 -9.90
N PHE A 30 -23.46 12.68 -11.08
CA PHE A 30 -24.83 13.16 -11.31
C PHE A 30 -25.47 12.40 -12.48
N ASP A 31 -26.79 12.46 -12.59
CA ASP A 31 -27.51 11.70 -13.62
C ASP A 31 -27.14 12.11 -15.04
N TYR A 32 -27.00 11.12 -15.91
CA TYR A 32 -26.77 11.31 -17.35
C TYR A 32 -27.89 12.18 -17.96
N PRO A 33 -27.58 13.37 -18.51
CA PRO A 33 -28.62 14.32 -18.90
C PRO A 33 -29.14 14.10 -20.33
N TYR A 34 -28.45 13.30 -21.13
CA TYR A 34 -28.80 13.13 -22.54
C TYR A 34 -29.82 12.01 -22.76
N PRO A 35 -30.67 12.09 -23.79
CA PRO A 35 -31.73 11.10 -24.02
C PRO A 35 -31.21 9.76 -24.56
N ILE A 36 -30.02 9.74 -25.16
CA ILE A 36 -29.42 8.57 -25.83
C ILE A 36 -27.91 8.54 -25.61
N ALA A 37 -27.34 7.33 -25.60
CA ALA A 37 -25.89 7.11 -25.59
C ALA A 37 -25.54 6.00 -26.60
N TRP A 38 -24.67 6.32 -27.54
CA TRP A 38 -24.24 5.43 -28.61
C TRP A 38 -22.79 5.02 -28.44
N SER A 39 -22.57 3.71 -28.52
CA SER A 39 -21.25 3.13 -28.77
C SER A 39 -21.20 2.63 -30.22
N ILE A 40 -20.24 3.17 -30.97
CA ILE A 40 -20.04 2.93 -32.40
C ILE A 40 -18.67 2.28 -32.60
N ASP A 41 -18.61 1.30 -33.49
CA ASP A 41 -17.37 0.65 -33.89
C ASP A 41 -16.46 1.61 -34.65
N GLY A 42 -15.22 1.70 -34.19
CA GLY A 42 -14.16 2.55 -34.72
C GLY A 42 -12.78 1.91 -34.53
N SER A 43 -11.76 2.56 -35.06
CA SER A 43 -10.38 2.07 -34.96
C SER A 43 -9.74 2.33 -33.60
N MET A 44 -10.25 3.30 -32.83
CA MET A 44 -9.73 3.74 -31.53
C MET A 44 -10.89 4.23 -30.63
N GLY A 45 -10.58 4.45 -29.36
CA GLY A 45 -11.41 5.22 -28.44
C GLY A 45 -11.48 6.68 -28.89
N MET A 46 -12.68 7.25 -28.93
CA MET A 46 -12.89 8.69 -29.13
C MET A 46 -14.28 9.06 -28.65
N GLU A 47 -14.35 10.10 -27.84
CA GLU A 47 -15.51 10.59 -27.13
C GLU A 47 -16.15 11.81 -27.78
N TYR A 48 -17.47 11.81 -27.86
CA TYR A 48 -18.30 12.98 -28.16
C TYR A 48 -19.57 12.88 -27.30
N PRO A 49 -20.26 14.02 -27.04
CA PRO A 49 -21.54 13.97 -26.35
C PRO A 49 -22.51 13.00 -27.05
N MET A 50 -23.08 12.06 -26.29
CA MET A 50 -23.97 10.99 -26.75
C MET A 50 -23.37 9.95 -27.71
N ILE A 51 -22.16 10.15 -28.23
CA ILE A 51 -21.58 9.28 -29.27
C ILE A 51 -20.12 9.00 -28.94
N CYS A 52 -19.76 7.73 -28.79
CA CYS A 52 -18.37 7.32 -28.67
C CYS A 52 -17.98 6.29 -29.73
N PHE A 53 -16.74 6.37 -30.19
CA PHE A 53 -16.12 5.37 -31.05
C PHE A 53 -15.26 4.45 -30.20
N ASN A 54 -15.35 3.14 -30.43
CA ASN A 54 -14.65 2.14 -29.63
C ASN A 54 -14.11 1.04 -30.54
N TYR A 55 -13.01 0.41 -30.15
CA TYR A 55 -12.47 -0.73 -30.88
C TYR A 55 -13.00 -2.06 -30.34
N GLY A 56 -12.97 -3.09 -31.16
CA GLY A 56 -13.20 -4.47 -30.74
C GLY A 56 -13.48 -5.36 -31.94
N ARG A 57 -12.53 -6.23 -32.28
CA ARG A 57 -12.69 -7.18 -33.40
C ARG A 57 -12.36 -8.59 -32.97
N CYS A 58 -13.09 -9.53 -33.54
CA CYS A 58 -12.86 -10.95 -33.40
C CYS A 58 -11.73 -11.38 -34.34
N GLU A 59 -11.09 -12.51 -34.04
CA GLU A 59 -10.30 -13.24 -35.01
C GLU A 59 -11.22 -13.83 -36.10
N GLU A 60 -10.67 -14.24 -37.25
CA GLU A 60 -11.43 -14.80 -38.38
C GLU A 60 -12.32 -16.00 -37.99
N ASP A 61 -11.92 -16.77 -36.97
CA ASP A 61 -12.65 -17.93 -36.46
C ASP A 61 -13.69 -17.59 -35.37
N ASN A 62 -14.06 -16.31 -35.25
CA ASN A 62 -14.95 -15.74 -34.23
C ASN A 62 -14.47 -15.97 -32.79
N THR A 63 -13.17 -16.20 -32.57
CA THR A 63 -12.58 -16.20 -31.21
C THR A 63 -11.99 -14.85 -30.86
N TYR A 64 -11.67 -14.65 -29.58
CA TYR A 64 -10.99 -13.46 -29.11
C TYR A 64 -10.17 -13.77 -27.85
N SER A 65 -9.16 -12.94 -27.59
CA SER A 65 -8.32 -13.08 -26.41
C SER A 65 -8.96 -12.46 -25.16
N LYS A 66 -8.49 -12.84 -23.97
CA LYS A 66 -8.84 -12.16 -22.70
C LYS A 66 -8.57 -10.65 -22.79
N ARG A 67 -7.43 -10.26 -23.36
CA ARG A 67 -7.05 -8.84 -23.56
C ARG A 67 -8.04 -8.12 -24.46
N THR A 68 -8.51 -8.75 -25.53
CA THR A 68 -9.48 -8.15 -26.46
C THR A 68 -10.83 -7.94 -25.78
N LYS A 69 -11.33 -8.94 -25.03
CA LYS A 69 -12.60 -8.83 -24.27
C LYS A 69 -12.57 -7.64 -23.30
N TYR A 70 -11.61 -7.64 -22.37
CA TYR A 70 -11.57 -6.60 -21.33
C TYR A 70 -11.13 -5.24 -21.86
N GLY A 71 -10.31 -5.20 -22.92
CA GLY A 71 -10.00 -3.96 -23.61
C GLY A 71 -11.23 -3.33 -24.26
N HIS A 72 -12.04 -4.12 -24.99
CA HIS A 72 -13.27 -3.65 -25.60
C HIS A 72 -14.26 -3.09 -24.58
N ILE A 73 -14.51 -3.83 -23.49
CA ILE A 73 -15.41 -3.39 -22.41
C ILE A 73 -14.88 -2.14 -21.73
N GLY A 74 -13.60 -2.13 -21.35
CA GLY A 74 -12.98 -1.02 -20.62
C GLY A 74 -12.97 0.28 -21.43
N VAL A 75 -12.68 0.20 -22.74
CA VAL A 75 -12.75 1.39 -23.62
C VAL A 75 -14.17 1.91 -23.72
N ILE A 76 -15.19 1.06 -23.91
CA ILE A 76 -16.59 1.53 -23.89
C ILE A 76 -16.94 2.22 -22.56
N ILE A 77 -16.46 1.70 -21.43
CA ILE A 77 -16.68 2.35 -20.13
C ILE A 77 -16.00 3.72 -20.10
N HIS A 78 -14.75 3.82 -20.56
CA HIS A 78 -13.99 5.06 -20.62
C HIS A 78 -14.64 6.12 -21.53
N GLU A 79 -14.93 5.77 -22.79
CA GLU A 79 -15.45 6.72 -23.76
C GLU A 79 -16.88 7.19 -23.46
N VAL A 80 -17.72 6.30 -22.92
CA VAL A 80 -19.05 6.70 -22.43
C VAL A 80 -18.90 7.56 -21.17
N GLY A 81 -17.93 7.25 -20.32
CA GLY A 81 -17.59 8.00 -19.12
C GLY A 81 -17.23 9.46 -19.39
N HIS A 82 -16.64 9.73 -20.55
CA HIS A 82 -16.30 11.10 -20.95
C HIS A 82 -17.52 12.02 -21.09
N ASN A 83 -18.74 11.50 -21.16
CA ASN A 83 -19.94 12.34 -21.08
C ASN A 83 -19.99 13.16 -19.78
N TRP A 84 -19.37 12.70 -18.68
CA TRP A 84 -19.24 13.47 -17.44
C TRP A 84 -18.00 14.38 -17.47
N PHE A 85 -16.84 13.82 -17.75
CA PHE A 85 -15.54 14.52 -17.77
C PHE A 85 -14.87 14.32 -19.14
N PRO A 86 -14.70 15.36 -19.98
CA PRO A 86 -14.98 16.76 -19.72
C PRO A 86 -16.36 17.23 -20.21
N MET A 87 -17.17 16.39 -20.88
CA MET A 87 -18.27 16.90 -21.72
C MET A 87 -19.35 17.68 -20.96
N ILE A 88 -19.52 17.44 -19.66
CA ILE A 88 -20.44 18.21 -18.80
C ILE A 88 -19.69 19.02 -17.75
N VAL A 89 -18.69 18.43 -17.10
CA VAL A 89 -17.77 19.13 -16.20
C VAL A 89 -16.54 19.51 -17.03
N ASN A 90 -16.55 20.70 -17.62
CA ASN A 90 -15.70 21.04 -18.76
C ASN A 90 -14.37 21.68 -18.37
N SER A 91 -13.32 20.88 -18.26
CA SER A 91 -11.95 21.36 -18.01
C SER A 91 -11.27 21.90 -19.27
N ASP A 92 -10.27 22.76 -19.10
CA ASP A 92 -9.35 23.14 -20.17
C ASP A 92 -8.35 22.01 -20.43
N GLU A 93 -8.72 21.07 -21.31
CA GLU A 93 -7.92 19.89 -21.65
C GLU A 93 -6.47 20.26 -22.04
N ARG A 94 -6.26 21.39 -22.74
CA ARG A 94 -4.93 21.79 -23.23
C ARG A 94 -3.99 22.19 -22.11
N GLN A 95 -4.53 22.69 -21.00
CA GLN A 95 -3.75 23.03 -19.81
C GLN A 95 -3.74 21.87 -18.81
N TRP A 96 -4.87 21.21 -18.61
CA TRP A 96 -5.12 20.29 -17.51
C TRP A 96 -5.70 18.95 -17.99
N THR A 97 -5.10 18.31 -18.99
CA THR A 97 -5.60 17.03 -19.56
C THR A 97 -5.89 15.96 -18.51
N TRP A 98 -5.18 15.96 -17.38
CA TRP A 98 -5.46 15.01 -16.31
C TRP A 98 -6.86 15.16 -15.69
N MET A 99 -7.48 16.34 -15.77
CA MET A 99 -8.86 16.52 -15.31
C MET A 99 -9.83 15.76 -16.20
N ASP A 100 -9.57 15.73 -17.50
CA ASP A 100 -10.36 14.97 -18.47
C ASP A 100 -10.09 13.48 -18.26
N GLU A 101 -8.81 13.10 -18.34
CA GLU A 101 -8.39 11.71 -18.47
C GLU A 101 -8.22 10.98 -17.14
N GLY A 102 -7.74 11.69 -16.14
CA GLY A 102 -7.48 11.18 -14.80
C GLY A 102 -8.75 11.02 -13.99
N LEU A 103 -9.65 12.02 -14.01
CA LEU A 103 -10.96 11.90 -13.36
C LEU A 103 -11.78 10.80 -14.02
N ASN A 104 -11.82 10.76 -15.36
CA ASN A 104 -12.51 9.70 -16.07
C ASN A 104 -11.91 8.32 -15.78
N SER A 105 -10.58 8.18 -15.79
CA SER A 105 -9.89 6.93 -15.45
C SER A 105 -10.20 6.43 -14.03
N PHE A 106 -10.33 7.35 -13.08
CA PHE A 106 -10.71 7.01 -11.71
C PHE A 106 -12.12 6.43 -11.64
N VAL A 107 -13.12 7.11 -12.23
CA VAL A 107 -14.51 6.62 -12.22
C VAL A 107 -14.66 5.35 -13.08
N GLN A 108 -13.90 5.24 -14.18
CA GLN A 108 -13.80 4.03 -14.99
C GLN A 108 -13.36 2.86 -14.12
N TYR A 109 -12.29 3.02 -13.33
CA TYR A 109 -11.80 1.97 -12.44
C TYR A 109 -12.91 1.50 -11.48
N LEU A 110 -13.65 2.43 -10.85
CA LEU A 110 -14.77 2.09 -9.99
C LEU A 110 -15.88 1.34 -10.73
N ALA A 111 -16.24 1.77 -11.94
CA ALA A 111 -17.24 1.12 -12.77
C ALA A 111 -16.79 -0.29 -13.21
N GLU A 112 -15.53 -0.47 -13.58
CA GLU A 112 -14.94 -1.77 -13.92
C GLU A 112 -15.01 -2.75 -12.74
N GLN A 113 -14.74 -2.29 -11.51
CA GLN A 113 -14.90 -3.12 -10.30
C GLN A 113 -16.35 -3.55 -10.04
N GLN A 114 -17.34 -2.79 -10.53
CA GLN A 114 -18.75 -3.14 -10.45
C GLN A 114 -19.20 -4.10 -11.56
N TRP A 115 -18.40 -4.29 -12.61
CA TRP A 115 -18.75 -5.14 -13.76
C TRP A 115 -18.54 -6.63 -13.47
N GLU A 116 -17.37 -6.98 -12.92
CA GLU A 116 -16.98 -8.35 -12.62
C GLU A 116 -16.06 -8.37 -11.40
N ARG A 117 -16.26 -9.33 -10.48
CA ARG A 117 -15.30 -9.54 -9.39
C ARG A 117 -13.92 -9.85 -9.98
N ASN A 118 -12.89 -9.16 -9.52
CA ASN A 118 -11.52 -9.28 -10.04
C ASN A 118 -11.38 -8.86 -11.52
N TYR A 119 -12.17 -7.87 -11.97
CA TYR A 119 -11.96 -7.24 -13.27
C TYR A 119 -10.48 -6.82 -13.42
N PRO A 120 -9.82 -7.15 -14.54
CA PRO A 120 -8.41 -6.82 -14.72
C PRO A 120 -8.23 -5.32 -14.93
N PHE A 121 -7.59 -4.66 -13.97
CA PHE A 121 -7.27 -3.23 -14.01
C PHE A 121 -5.78 -3.02 -14.28
N ARG A 122 -5.45 -1.88 -14.91
CA ARG A 122 -4.06 -1.42 -15.10
C ARG A 122 -3.76 -0.12 -14.34
N ARG A 123 -4.80 0.61 -13.94
CA ARG A 123 -4.76 1.90 -13.24
C ARG A 123 -5.70 1.84 -12.03
N GLY A 124 -5.51 2.70 -11.04
CA GLY A 124 -6.29 2.75 -9.80
C GLY A 124 -5.50 2.29 -8.57
N PRO A 125 -5.17 0.98 -8.43
CA PRO A 125 -4.42 0.53 -7.26
C PRO A 125 -3.00 1.07 -7.20
N ALA A 126 -2.61 1.51 -6.00
CA ALA A 126 -1.34 2.14 -5.67
C ALA A 126 -0.11 1.40 -6.22
N ARG A 127 -0.02 0.09 -6.00
CA ARG A 127 1.08 -0.75 -6.52
C ARG A 127 1.33 -0.68 -8.04
N ASN A 128 0.35 -0.27 -8.84
CA ASN A 128 0.51 -0.24 -10.30
C ASN A 128 1.27 1.00 -10.79
N ILE A 129 1.38 2.05 -9.97
CA ILE A 129 2.07 3.30 -10.35
C ILE A 129 3.54 3.32 -9.91
N THR A 130 3.98 2.39 -9.05
CA THR A 130 5.31 2.37 -8.42
C THR A 130 6.44 2.39 -9.44
N ASN A 131 6.37 1.57 -10.49
CA ASN A 131 7.37 1.55 -11.58
C ASN A 131 7.53 2.89 -12.28
N TYR A 132 6.44 3.65 -12.43
CA TYR A 132 6.50 4.99 -13.02
C TYR A 132 7.10 5.98 -12.02
N MET A 133 6.60 5.96 -10.78
CA MET A 133 7.01 6.91 -9.74
C MET A 133 8.47 6.73 -9.31
N GLY A 134 8.98 5.49 -9.26
CA GLY A 134 10.38 5.16 -8.96
C GLY A 134 11.30 5.17 -10.19
N GLY A 135 10.79 5.55 -11.36
CA GLY A 135 11.57 5.64 -12.58
C GLY A 135 12.49 6.86 -12.64
N ASP A 136 13.16 7.04 -13.78
CA ASP A 136 14.04 8.18 -14.03
C ASP A 136 13.28 9.51 -13.96
N LYS A 137 13.64 10.33 -12.97
CA LYS A 137 13.04 11.63 -12.69
C LYS A 137 13.20 12.64 -13.83
N SER A 138 14.21 12.48 -14.69
CA SER A 138 14.39 13.35 -15.86
C SER A 138 13.24 13.23 -16.88
N ASN A 139 12.48 12.13 -16.82
CA ASN A 139 11.40 11.81 -17.73
C ASN A 139 10.01 11.79 -17.03
N ILE A 140 9.93 12.37 -15.84
CA ILE A 140 8.71 12.44 -15.02
C ILE A 140 8.42 13.91 -14.76
N MET A 141 7.17 14.30 -14.99
CA MET A 141 6.69 15.66 -14.78
C MET A 141 5.61 15.65 -13.68
N PRO A 142 5.41 16.76 -12.94
CA PRO A 142 4.22 16.95 -12.13
C PRO A 142 2.93 16.73 -12.94
N ILE A 143 1.83 16.36 -12.28
CA ILE A 143 0.51 16.22 -12.94
C ILE A 143 0.05 17.58 -13.49
N MET A 144 0.43 18.66 -12.80
CA MET A 144 0.12 20.05 -13.15
C MET A 144 1.00 20.61 -14.28
N THR A 145 1.67 19.76 -15.06
CA THR A 145 2.46 20.17 -16.22
C THR A 145 1.58 20.29 -17.46
N ASN A 146 1.80 21.33 -18.26
CA ASN A 146 1.11 21.50 -19.52
C ASN A 146 1.30 20.28 -20.45
N SER A 147 0.22 19.87 -21.10
CA SER A 147 0.10 18.62 -21.85
C SER A 147 1.13 18.43 -22.96
N GLU A 148 1.53 19.51 -23.64
CA GLU A 148 2.53 19.45 -24.72
C GLU A 148 3.94 19.12 -24.21
N SER A 149 4.18 19.29 -22.91
CA SER A 149 5.48 19.07 -22.27
C SER A 149 5.61 17.72 -21.57
N ILE A 150 4.61 16.83 -21.68
CA ILE A 150 4.57 15.55 -20.96
C ILE A 150 5.16 14.41 -21.82
N PRO A 151 6.33 13.85 -21.46
CA PRO A 151 6.90 12.73 -22.22
C PRO A 151 6.16 11.40 -22.00
N GLN A 152 5.71 11.16 -20.77
CA GLN A 152 5.01 9.93 -20.36
C GLN A 152 3.50 10.17 -20.16
N PHE A 153 2.83 10.57 -21.23
CA PHE A 153 1.44 11.00 -21.23
C PHE A 153 0.48 10.00 -20.55
N GLY A 154 0.57 8.71 -20.90
CA GLY A 154 -0.33 7.69 -20.35
C GLY A 154 -0.25 7.48 -18.84
N ASN A 155 0.90 7.77 -18.21
CA ASN A 155 1.04 7.70 -16.76
C ASN A 155 0.68 9.04 -16.09
N ASN A 156 1.10 10.16 -16.66
CA ASN A 156 0.88 11.46 -16.06
C ASN A 156 -0.59 11.93 -16.17
N ALA A 157 -1.22 11.78 -17.34
CA ALA A 157 -2.60 12.25 -17.56
C ALA A 157 -3.66 11.27 -17.02
N TYR A 158 -3.36 9.97 -16.94
CA TYR A 158 -4.34 8.96 -16.54
C TYR A 158 -3.95 8.20 -15.28
N GLY A 159 -2.77 7.56 -15.28
CA GLY A 159 -2.38 6.58 -14.27
C GLY A 159 -2.18 7.17 -12.89
N LYS A 160 -1.32 8.20 -12.78
CA LYS A 160 -0.96 8.85 -11.52
C LYS A 160 -2.16 9.58 -10.90
N PRO A 161 -2.97 10.38 -11.62
CA PRO A 161 -4.15 11.02 -11.04
C PRO A 161 -5.20 10.01 -10.57
N ALA A 162 -5.51 8.99 -11.39
CA ALA A 162 -6.47 7.96 -10.98
C ALA A 162 -6.00 7.16 -9.76
N THR A 163 -4.69 6.92 -9.66
CA THR A 163 -4.09 6.27 -8.49
C THR A 163 -4.14 7.17 -7.26
N ALA A 164 -3.83 8.46 -7.41
CA ALA A 164 -3.91 9.44 -6.32
C ALA A 164 -5.34 9.53 -5.75
N LEU A 165 -6.36 9.63 -6.62
CA LEU A 165 -7.75 9.67 -6.19
C LEU A 165 -8.19 8.36 -5.51
N ASN A 166 -7.73 7.22 -6.00
CA ASN A 166 -8.01 5.93 -5.37
C ASN A 166 -7.34 5.80 -4.00
N ILE A 167 -6.12 6.31 -3.82
CA ILE A 167 -5.44 6.38 -2.51
C ILE A 167 -6.18 7.31 -1.56
N LEU A 168 -6.65 8.47 -2.03
CA LEU A 168 -7.50 9.34 -1.22
C LEU A 168 -8.74 8.62 -0.73
N ARG A 169 -9.41 7.90 -1.63
CA ARG A 169 -10.64 7.16 -1.34
C ARG A 169 -10.44 6.00 -0.37
N GLU A 170 -9.44 5.15 -0.61
CA GLU A 170 -9.28 3.90 0.15
C GLU A 170 -8.45 4.08 1.42
N THR A 171 -7.46 4.97 1.40
CA THR A 171 -6.42 5.04 2.45
C THR A 171 -6.53 6.28 3.33
N VAL A 172 -6.89 7.44 2.76
CA VAL A 172 -6.83 8.74 3.48
C VAL A 172 -8.19 9.16 4.04
N MET A 173 -9.21 9.26 3.18
CA MET A 173 -10.52 9.81 3.54
C MET A 173 -11.54 8.73 3.87
N GLY A 174 -11.38 7.54 3.31
CA GLY A 174 -12.41 6.51 3.31
C GLY A 174 -13.50 6.78 2.25
N ARG A 175 -14.19 5.70 1.87
CA ARG A 175 -15.12 5.70 0.72
C ARG A 175 -16.29 6.66 0.87
N GLU A 176 -16.90 6.71 2.06
CA GLU A 176 -18.10 7.52 2.30
C GLU A 176 -17.83 9.01 2.11
N LEU A 177 -16.80 9.55 2.79
CA LEU A 177 -16.43 10.95 2.69
C LEU A 177 -15.91 11.31 1.30
N PHE A 178 -15.07 10.44 0.72
CA PHE A 178 -14.56 10.67 -0.63
C PHE A 178 -15.68 10.68 -1.67
N ASP A 179 -16.55 9.66 -1.68
CA ASP A 179 -17.62 9.54 -2.68
C ASP A 179 -18.61 10.70 -2.56
N TYR A 180 -18.90 11.14 -1.33
CA TYR A 180 -19.71 12.33 -1.08
C TYR A 180 -19.05 13.60 -1.66
N ALA A 181 -17.77 13.85 -1.34
CA ALA A 181 -17.06 15.04 -1.78
C ALA A 181 -16.85 15.09 -3.31
N PHE A 182 -16.52 13.95 -3.92
CA PHE A 182 -16.36 13.84 -5.37
C PHE A 182 -17.69 14.05 -6.11
N LYS A 183 -18.78 13.53 -5.55
CA LYS A 183 -20.13 13.77 -6.04
C LYS A 183 -20.52 15.23 -5.93
N GLU A 184 -20.19 15.89 -4.83
CA GLU A 184 -20.44 17.31 -4.62
C GLU A 184 -19.67 18.17 -5.64
N TYR A 185 -18.38 17.88 -5.88
CA TYR A 185 -17.60 18.50 -6.97
C TYR A 185 -18.31 18.38 -8.31
N SER A 186 -18.70 17.17 -8.67
CA SER A 186 -19.39 16.91 -9.94
C SER A 186 -20.69 17.71 -10.05
N ASN A 187 -21.46 17.82 -8.96
CA ASN A 187 -22.71 18.58 -8.94
C ASN A 187 -22.51 20.10 -8.96
N ARG A 188 -21.50 20.62 -8.27
CA ARG A 188 -21.17 22.06 -8.27
C ARG A 188 -20.74 22.56 -9.64
N TRP A 189 -20.01 21.72 -10.38
CA TRP A 189 -19.32 22.08 -11.61
C TRP A 189 -19.94 21.52 -12.89
N ARG A 190 -21.05 20.77 -12.80
CA ARG A 190 -21.81 20.39 -14.00
C ARG A 190 -22.24 21.62 -14.80
N PHE A 191 -22.02 21.59 -16.11
CA PHE A 191 -22.25 22.68 -17.07
C PHE A 191 -21.43 23.95 -16.79
N LYS A 192 -20.28 23.81 -16.14
CA LYS A 192 -19.31 24.88 -15.86
C LYS A 192 -17.90 24.45 -16.25
N HIS A 193 -16.94 25.36 -16.07
CA HIS A 193 -15.53 25.15 -16.39
C HIS A 193 -14.65 25.24 -15.14
N PRO A 194 -14.45 24.14 -14.39
CA PRO A 194 -13.58 24.14 -13.22
C PRO A 194 -12.09 24.16 -13.60
N GLU A 195 -11.29 24.79 -12.76
CA GLU A 195 -9.84 24.62 -12.72
C GLU A 195 -9.45 23.56 -11.67
N PRO A 196 -8.20 23.04 -11.68
CA PRO A 196 -7.71 22.11 -10.66
C PRO A 196 -7.99 22.54 -9.22
N GLY A 197 -7.83 23.82 -8.91
CA GLY A 197 -8.08 24.36 -7.57
C GLY A 197 -9.53 24.22 -7.12
N ASP A 198 -10.48 24.16 -8.05
CA ASP A 198 -11.90 23.98 -7.73
C ASP A 198 -12.22 22.55 -7.31
N LEU A 199 -11.52 21.55 -7.89
CA LEU A 199 -11.57 20.18 -7.39
C LEU A 199 -11.00 20.12 -5.98
N PHE A 200 -9.77 20.61 -5.79
CA PHE A 200 -9.07 20.52 -4.51
C PHE A 200 -9.88 21.17 -3.37
N ARG A 201 -10.35 22.40 -3.57
CA ARG A 201 -11.18 23.10 -2.59
C ARG A 201 -12.51 22.39 -2.33
N THR A 202 -13.16 21.84 -3.36
CA THR A 202 -14.42 21.13 -3.14
C THR A 202 -14.21 19.84 -2.36
N MET A 203 -13.14 19.10 -2.64
CA MET A 203 -12.82 17.88 -1.90
C MET A 203 -12.58 18.17 -0.42
N GLU A 204 -11.88 19.26 -0.08
CA GLU A 204 -11.64 19.67 1.31
C GLU A 204 -12.88 20.24 1.99
N ASP A 205 -13.59 21.17 1.33
CA ASP A 205 -14.81 21.81 1.86
C ASP A 205 -15.93 20.78 2.16
N ALA A 206 -16.14 19.84 1.25
CA ALA A 206 -17.21 18.84 1.41
C ALA A 206 -16.84 17.72 2.40
N SER A 207 -15.55 17.40 2.56
CA SER A 207 -15.11 16.32 3.46
C SER A 207 -14.69 16.79 4.85
N GLY A 208 -14.31 18.06 5.00
CA GLY A 208 -13.72 18.60 6.22
C GLY A 208 -12.29 18.10 6.51
N VAL A 209 -11.63 17.46 5.53
CA VAL A 209 -10.27 16.92 5.65
C VAL A 209 -9.28 17.89 5.01
N ASP A 210 -8.17 18.16 5.69
CA ASP A 210 -7.03 18.93 5.15
C ASP A 210 -6.20 18.03 4.20
N LEU A 211 -6.17 18.40 2.92
CA LEU A 211 -5.54 17.64 1.85
C LEU A 211 -4.40 18.42 1.17
N ASP A 212 -4.00 19.58 1.70
CA ASP A 212 -2.96 20.44 1.11
C ASP A 212 -1.65 19.67 0.88
N TRP A 213 -1.24 18.86 1.86
CA TRP A 213 -0.05 18.01 1.78
C TRP A 213 -0.17 16.97 0.65
N PHE A 214 -1.37 16.42 0.45
CA PHE A 214 -1.65 15.40 -0.55
C PHE A 214 -1.62 16.00 -1.94
N TRP A 215 -2.35 17.10 -2.16
CA TRP A 215 -2.38 17.80 -3.45
C TRP A 215 -0.99 18.25 -3.85
N ARG A 216 -0.26 18.91 -2.94
CA ARG A 216 1.12 19.33 -3.19
C ARG A 216 1.99 18.16 -3.61
N GLY A 217 1.99 17.09 -2.82
CA GLY A 217 2.80 15.91 -3.08
C GLY A 217 2.47 15.24 -4.42
N TRP A 218 1.23 14.83 -4.62
CA TRP A 218 0.84 14.02 -5.78
C TRP A 218 0.76 14.85 -7.08
N PHE A 219 0.30 16.10 -7.03
CA PHE A 219 -0.02 16.87 -8.23
C PHE A 219 1.08 17.85 -8.65
N TYR A 220 1.78 18.45 -7.68
CA TYR A 220 2.74 19.52 -7.95
C TYR A 220 4.21 19.08 -7.90
N THR A 221 4.51 17.85 -7.47
CA THR A 221 5.88 17.33 -7.42
C THR A 221 6.09 16.06 -8.25
N THR A 222 7.37 15.73 -8.44
CA THR A 222 7.85 14.45 -8.99
C THR A 222 8.35 13.50 -7.90
N ASP A 223 8.10 13.84 -6.63
CA ASP A 223 8.44 13.01 -5.49
C ASP A 223 7.65 11.70 -5.55
N HIS A 224 8.11 10.71 -4.78
CA HIS A 224 7.54 9.37 -4.76
C HIS A 224 7.58 8.80 -3.34
N VAL A 225 6.83 7.74 -3.11
CA VAL A 225 6.76 7.11 -1.79
C VAL A 225 7.86 6.06 -1.72
N ASP A 226 8.72 6.21 -0.72
CA ASP A 226 9.76 5.25 -0.34
C ASP A 226 9.93 5.45 1.16
N GLN A 227 9.17 4.68 1.93
CA GLN A 227 9.20 4.66 3.39
C GLN A 227 10.00 3.44 3.83
N GLU A 228 11.01 3.65 4.66
CA GLU A 228 11.91 2.58 5.12
C GLU A 228 11.79 2.39 6.64
N ILE A 229 11.68 1.13 7.09
CA ILE A 229 11.96 0.76 8.49
C ILE A 229 13.48 0.75 8.68
N VAL A 230 14.00 1.79 9.32
CA VAL A 230 15.45 1.96 9.54
C VAL A 230 15.91 1.11 10.71
N ASN A 231 15.18 1.18 11.81
CA ASN A 231 15.52 0.46 13.04
C ASN A 231 14.26 0.21 13.89
N VAL A 232 14.29 -0.87 14.65
CA VAL A 232 13.30 -1.17 15.68
C VAL A 232 14.05 -1.48 16.97
N GLU A 233 13.92 -0.59 17.95
CA GLU A 233 14.46 -0.81 19.29
C GLU A 233 13.37 -1.42 20.16
N TRP A 234 13.63 -2.63 20.64
CA TRP A 234 12.73 -3.33 21.54
C TRP A 234 13.20 -3.15 22.99
N PHE A 235 12.29 -2.65 23.81
CA PHE A 235 12.45 -2.54 25.25
C PHE A 235 11.37 -3.39 25.92
N GLN A 236 11.72 -4.02 27.02
CA GLN A 236 10.76 -4.68 27.89
C GLN A 236 10.91 -4.10 29.28
N THR A 237 9.79 -3.75 29.92
CA THR A 237 9.80 -3.38 31.33
C THR A 237 10.13 -4.62 32.14
N THR A 238 11.39 -4.77 32.50
CA THR A 238 11.84 -5.83 33.41
C THR A 238 11.48 -5.41 34.82
N SER A 239 10.96 -6.36 35.60
CA SER A 239 10.83 -6.17 37.03
C SER A 239 12.21 -5.86 37.59
N LYS A 240 12.39 -4.71 38.25
CA LYS A 240 13.62 -4.44 39.02
C LYS A 240 13.69 -5.27 40.31
N ASP A 241 12.75 -6.20 40.50
CA ASP A 241 12.76 -7.11 41.63
C ASP A 241 14.02 -7.98 41.56
N PRO A 242 14.91 -7.91 42.57
CA PRO A 242 16.13 -8.68 42.60
C PRO A 242 15.89 -10.20 42.57
N GLU A 243 14.73 -10.70 43.01
CA GLU A 243 14.38 -12.12 42.90
C GLU A 243 14.18 -12.56 41.45
N VAL A 244 13.53 -11.72 40.63
CA VAL A 244 13.31 -11.97 39.21
C VAL A 244 14.61 -11.81 38.43
N VAL A 245 15.29 -10.66 38.56
CA VAL A 245 16.49 -10.35 37.78
C VAL A 245 17.63 -11.33 38.05
N LYS A 246 17.93 -11.61 39.33
CA LYS A 246 19.01 -12.54 39.68
C LYS A 246 18.63 -13.99 39.42
N GLY A 247 17.34 -14.34 39.51
CA GLY A 247 16.81 -15.64 39.11
C GLY A 247 17.00 -15.92 37.62
N GLU A 248 16.65 -14.96 36.76
CA GLU A 248 16.87 -15.04 35.30
C GLU A 248 18.35 -15.13 34.96
N ALA A 249 19.20 -14.31 35.59
CA ALA A 249 20.66 -14.36 35.40
C ALA A 249 21.27 -15.72 35.79
N LYS A 250 20.73 -16.39 36.84
CA LYS A 250 21.11 -17.75 37.22
C LYS A 250 20.68 -18.80 36.19
N ALA A 251 19.56 -18.58 35.48
CA ALA A 251 19.06 -19.48 34.45
C ALA A 251 19.83 -19.35 33.12
N THR A 252 20.30 -18.15 32.78
CA THR A 252 21.12 -17.88 31.58
C THR A 252 22.61 -18.03 31.84
N LYS A 253 23.04 -18.99 32.68
CA LYS A 253 24.47 -19.24 32.90
C LYS A 253 25.16 -19.50 31.54
N PRO A 254 26.31 -18.87 31.28
CA PRO A 254 27.07 -19.14 30.06
C PRO A 254 27.33 -20.64 29.94
N ARG A 255 27.36 -21.15 28.69
CA ARG A 255 27.68 -22.56 28.45
C ARG A 255 29.03 -22.87 29.14
N PRO A 256 29.12 -23.97 29.91
CA PRO A 256 30.35 -24.31 30.60
C PRO A 256 31.48 -24.44 29.59
N ASP A 257 32.61 -23.84 29.92
CA ASP A 257 33.83 -23.97 29.12
C ASP A 257 34.33 -25.42 29.17
N ILE A 258 34.89 -25.92 28.06
CA ILE A 258 35.41 -27.29 28.00
C ILE A 258 36.53 -27.52 29.03
N GLY A 259 37.25 -26.47 29.42
CA GLY A 259 38.23 -26.51 30.48
C GLY A 259 37.62 -26.75 31.86
N TRP A 260 36.40 -26.25 32.14
CA TRP A 260 35.72 -26.52 33.41
C TRP A 260 35.30 -27.98 33.53
N GLU A 261 34.72 -28.54 32.46
CA GLU A 261 34.34 -29.95 32.42
C GLU A 261 35.55 -30.89 32.55
N ARG A 262 36.68 -30.55 31.92
CA ARG A 262 37.92 -31.32 32.06
C ARG A 262 38.53 -31.18 33.45
N ASN A 263 38.58 -29.97 33.99
CA ASN A 263 39.12 -29.73 35.32
C ASN A 263 38.31 -30.47 36.40
N GLU A 264 36.99 -30.55 36.29
CA GLU A 264 36.13 -31.31 37.20
C GLU A 264 36.44 -32.83 37.19
N ASN A 265 36.86 -33.36 36.04
CA ASN A 265 37.19 -34.79 35.89
C ASN A 265 38.67 -35.12 36.15
N GLU A 266 39.59 -34.20 35.89
CA GLU A 266 41.04 -34.42 35.91
C GLU A 266 41.71 -33.91 37.19
N ILE A 267 41.16 -32.88 37.84
CA ILE A 267 41.69 -32.35 39.10
C ILE A 267 41.04 -33.14 40.25
N ALA A 268 41.81 -34.04 40.85
CA ALA A 268 41.33 -34.88 41.95
C ALA A 268 41.00 -34.08 43.23
N LYS A 269 41.71 -32.97 43.47
CA LYS A 269 41.50 -32.07 44.61
C LYS A 269 42.13 -30.71 44.35
N THR A 270 41.43 -29.61 44.65
CA THR A 270 41.97 -28.25 44.52
C THR A 270 42.70 -27.84 45.80
N TYR A 271 43.57 -26.82 45.72
CA TYR A 271 44.41 -26.42 46.84
C TYR A 271 43.60 -25.82 48.02
N ASP A 272 42.46 -25.18 47.73
CA ASP A 272 41.52 -24.69 48.75
C ASP A 272 40.68 -25.81 49.41
N GLU A 273 40.62 -26.99 48.77
CA GLU A 273 40.07 -28.21 49.37
C GLU A 273 41.10 -28.97 50.22
N GLU A 274 42.40 -28.78 49.96
CA GLU A 274 43.49 -29.29 50.78
C GLU A 274 43.75 -28.40 52.01
N ASP A 275 43.71 -27.08 51.83
CA ASP A 275 43.84 -26.09 52.91
C ASP A 275 42.60 -25.17 52.95
N PRO A 276 41.59 -25.53 53.78
CA PRO A 276 40.39 -24.72 53.93
C PRO A 276 40.63 -23.31 54.47
N SER A 277 41.83 -23.00 55.02
CA SER A 277 42.16 -21.64 55.47
C SER A 277 42.24 -20.63 54.34
N LEU A 278 42.37 -21.11 53.10
CA LEU A 278 42.33 -20.29 51.88
C LEU A 278 40.91 -19.90 51.48
N ARG A 279 39.88 -20.54 52.05
CA ARG A 279 38.49 -20.19 51.78
C ARG A 279 38.10 -18.93 52.52
N ASP A 280 37.58 -17.97 51.77
CA ASP A 280 37.11 -16.70 52.28
C ASP A 280 35.65 -16.46 51.89
N PHE A 281 35.20 -15.22 52.09
CA PHE A 281 33.88 -14.78 51.66
C PHE A 281 33.61 -15.11 50.17
N TYR A 282 34.57 -14.85 49.28
CA TYR A 282 34.41 -15.04 47.84
C TYR A 282 34.42 -16.51 47.40
N SER A 283 34.85 -17.42 48.27
CA SER A 283 34.86 -18.86 48.00
C SER A 283 33.46 -19.49 48.03
N THR A 284 32.48 -18.82 48.65
CA THR A 284 31.06 -19.28 48.72
C THR A 284 30.06 -18.20 48.30
N TYR A 285 30.52 -16.97 48.09
CA TYR A 285 29.68 -15.87 47.64
C TYR A 285 29.21 -16.08 46.20
N ASP A 286 27.90 -16.23 46.03
CA ASP A 286 27.27 -16.11 44.72
C ASP A 286 26.81 -14.64 44.53
N PRO A 287 27.41 -13.88 43.59
CA PRO A 287 26.96 -12.51 43.30
C PRO A 287 25.51 -12.44 42.82
N LEU A 288 24.90 -13.57 42.43
CA LEU A 288 23.51 -13.69 42.03
C LEU A 288 22.58 -14.10 43.18
N ASP A 289 23.06 -14.21 44.42
CA ASP A 289 22.17 -14.37 45.57
C ASP A 289 21.45 -13.06 45.91
N VAL A 290 20.17 -13.17 46.26
CA VAL A 290 19.33 -12.03 46.65
C VAL A 290 19.61 -11.68 48.10
N THR A 291 20.10 -10.47 48.34
CA THR A 291 20.44 -10.00 49.68
C THR A 291 19.31 -9.15 50.29
N ASN A 292 19.33 -9.01 51.61
CA ASN A 292 18.42 -8.08 52.30
C ASN A 292 18.68 -6.60 51.96
N ALA A 293 19.86 -6.27 51.43
CA ALA A 293 20.13 -4.93 50.90
C ALA A 293 19.36 -4.73 49.59
N ASP A 294 19.44 -5.69 48.67
CA ASP A 294 18.73 -5.65 47.38
C ASP A 294 17.21 -5.46 47.56
N LYS A 295 16.60 -6.21 48.50
CA LYS A 295 15.16 -6.08 48.81
C LYS A 295 14.80 -4.69 49.35
N ARG A 296 15.64 -4.10 50.20
CA ARG A 296 15.40 -2.76 50.78
C ARG A 296 15.54 -1.66 49.74
N ASP A 297 16.49 -1.79 48.82
CA ASP A 297 16.70 -0.81 47.76
C ASP A 297 15.61 -0.89 46.70
N TYR A 298 15.15 -2.11 46.35
CA TYR A 298 13.97 -2.29 45.49
C TYR A 298 12.70 -1.69 46.11
N ASN A 299 12.41 -1.97 47.38
CA ASN A 299 11.23 -1.40 48.04
C ASN A 299 11.24 0.14 48.05
N ARG A 300 12.39 0.76 48.32
CA ARG A 300 12.54 2.23 48.29
C ARG A 300 12.31 2.80 46.89
N TYR A 301 12.80 2.10 45.86
CA TYR A 301 12.55 2.46 44.47
C TYR A 301 11.07 2.33 44.12
N PHE A 302 10.44 1.19 44.45
CA PHE A 302 9.05 0.92 44.16
C PHE A 302 8.09 1.91 44.83
N GLU A 303 8.37 2.28 46.08
CA GLU A 303 7.60 3.30 46.82
C GLU A 303 7.73 4.71 46.24
N SER A 304 8.80 5.00 45.50
CA SER A 304 9.05 6.31 44.87
C SER A 304 8.30 6.53 43.55
N LEU A 305 7.72 5.49 42.97
CA LEU A 305 6.98 5.53 41.70
C LEU A 305 5.54 5.98 41.93
N SER A 306 4.97 6.68 40.94
CA SER A 306 3.54 6.92 40.86
C SER A 306 2.76 5.63 40.59
N GLU A 307 1.44 5.65 40.81
CA GLU A 307 0.59 4.48 40.55
C GLU A 307 0.62 4.05 39.07
N GLU A 308 0.66 5.02 38.14
CA GLU A 308 0.79 4.75 36.69
C GLU A 308 2.14 4.11 36.34
N GLU A 309 3.23 4.54 36.97
CA GLU A 309 4.57 3.96 36.76
C GLU A 309 4.70 2.57 37.39
N LYS A 310 4.05 2.32 38.53
CA LYS A 310 3.99 0.98 39.14
C LYS A 310 3.23 0.02 38.24
N GLU A 311 2.13 0.46 37.64
CA GLU A 311 1.32 -0.35 36.72
C GLU A 311 2.13 -0.75 35.49
N VAL A 312 2.84 0.20 34.87
CA VAL A 312 3.75 -0.06 33.72
C VAL A 312 4.94 -0.95 34.11
N LEU A 313 5.50 -0.82 35.32
CA LEU A 313 6.59 -1.68 35.78
C LEU A 313 6.11 -3.13 36.00
N SER A 314 4.85 -3.30 36.41
CA SER A 314 4.25 -4.61 36.70
C SER A 314 3.63 -5.30 35.48
N SER A 315 3.36 -4.59 34.39
CA SER A 315 2.61 -5.11 33.24
C SER A 315 3.43 -6.09 32.39
N GLY A 316 4.77 -6.00 32.42
CA GLY A 316 5.63 -6.82 31.57
C GLY A 316 5.55 -6.44 30.09
N ASP A 317 4.99 -5.26 29.78
CA ASP A 317 4.74 -4.81 28.42
C ASP A 317 6.01 -4.69 27.59
N HIS A 318 5.82 -4.85 26.29
CA HIS A 318 6.82 -4.65 25.27
C HIS A 318 6.65 -3.25 24.66
N PHE A 319 7.76 -2.53 24.55
CA PHE A 319 7.82 -1.23 23.92
C PHE A 319 8.72 -1.30 22.69
N TYR A 320 8.21 -0.79 21.56
CA TYR A 320 8.93 -0.79 20.29
C TYR A 320 9.09 0.65 19.82
N GLU A 321 10.31 1.18 19.82
CA GLU A 321 10.63 2.43 19.12
C GLU A 321 10.98 2.10 17.66
N ILE A 322 10.09 2.47 16.74
CA ILE A 322 10.28 2.27 15.32
C ILE A 322 10.76 3.58 14.70
N ALA A 323 11.95 3.54 14.12
CA ALA A 323 12.53 4.63 13.33
C ALA A 323 12.20 4.43 11.86
N LEU A 324 11.51 5.41 11.27
CA LEU A 324 11.09 5.41 9.88
C LEU A 324 11.74 6.57 9.13
N LYS A 325 12.05 6.35 7.86
CA LYS A 325 12.60 7.37 6.97
C LYS A 325 11.79 7.46 5.68
N ASN A 326 11.57 8.68 5.20
CA ASN A 326 10.98 8.97 3.90
C ASN A 326 12.10 9.34 2.93
N ASN A 327 12.51 8.40 2.10
CA ASN A 327 13.58 8.56 1.13
C ASN A 327 13.09 9.23 -0.17
N GLY A 328 11.82 9.02 -0.52
CA GLY A 328 11.25 9.43 -1.81
C GLY A 328 10.67 10.85 -1.84
N GLY A 329 10.52 11.49 -0.68
CA GLY A 329 10.05 12.86 -0.49
C GLY A 329 8.53 13.00 -0.40
N LEU A 330 7.77 12.03 -0.92
CA LEU A 330 6.31 12.07 -0.89
C LEU A 330 5.79 11.58 0.45
N VAL A 331 5.24 12.51 1.23
CA VAL A 331 4.62 12.21 2.53
C VAL A 331 3.35 11.40 2.31
N MET A 332 3.19 10.32 3.09
CA MET A 332 2.03 9.45 3.11
C MET A 332 1.77 8.95 4.54
N PRO A 333 0.55 8.47 4.86
CA PRO A 333 0.30 7.72 6.10
C PRO A 333 1.28 6.56 6.25
N VAL A 334 1.52 6.15 7.50
CA VAL A 334 2.34 4.97 7.82
C VAL A 334 1.40 3.86 8.26
N ILE A 335 1.47 2.71 7.58
CA ILE A 335 0.64 1.53 7.86
C ILE A 335 1.58 0.40 8.26
N LEU A 336 1.49 -0.06 9.50
CA LEU A 336 2.34 -1.12 10.03
C LEU A 336 1.48 -2.32 10.42
N GLU A 337 1.89 -3.50 9.99
CA GLU A 337 1.38 -4.78 10.46
C GLU A 337 2.35 -5.35 11.49
N PHE A 338 1.85 -5.60 12.70
CA PHE A 338 2.57 -6.28 13.76
C PHE A 338 2.13 -7.73 13.78
N VAL A 339 3.09 -8.64 13.66
CA VAL A 339 2.87 -10.09 13.82
C VAL A 339 3.44 -10.49 15.17
N TYR A 340 2.59 -11.02 16.03
CA TYR A 340 2.93 -11.46 17.37
C TYR A 340 3.42 -12.92 17.39
N GLU A 341 4.09 -13.32 18.47
CA GLU A 341 4.65 -14.67 18.62
C GLU A 341 3.60 -15.80 18.60
N ASP A 342 2.35 -15.49 18.95
CA ASP A 342 1.21 -16.41 18.88
C ASP A 342 0.54 -16.47 17.50
N GLY A 343 1.04 -15.66 16.55
CA GLY A 343 0.52 -15.54 15.19
C GLY A 343 -0.64 -14.55 15.05
N GLU A 344 -1.04 -13.84 16.10
CA GLU A 344 -1.98 -12.73 16.00
C GLU A 344 -1.37 -11.59 15.17
N VAL A 345 -2.23 -10.88 14.44
CA VAL A 345 -1.85 -9.77 13.57
C VAL A 345 -2.63 -8.52 13.97
N GLU A 346 -1.93 -7.41 14.15
CA GLU A 346 -2.50 -6.10 14.43
C GLU A 346 -2.04 -5.06 13.40
N ILE A 347 -2.98 -4.22 12.93
CA ILE A 347 -2.69 -3.16 11.96
C ILE A 347 -2.74 -1.80 12.64
N HIS A 348 -1.60 -1.09 12.64
CA HIS A 348 -1.52 0.29 13.06
C HIS A 348 -1.55 1.23 11.85
N ARG A 349 -2.56 2.09 11.79
CA ARG A 349 -2.68 3.16 10.78
C ARG A 349 -2.36 4.51 11.40
N ILE A 350 -1.30 5.15 10.94
CA ILE A 350 -0.81 6.42 11.46
C ILE A 350 -1.01 7.49 10.37
N PRO A 351 -1.78 8.56 10.66
CA PRO A 351 -2.02 9.64 9.71
C PRO A 351 -0.72 10.32 9.23
N ALA A 352 -0.78 10.95 8.05
CA ALA A 352 0.36 11.61 7.41
C ALA A 352 0.96 12.76 8.25
N GLU A 353 0.20 13.30 9.19
CA GLU A 353 0.57 14.36 10.12
C GLU A 353 1.73 13.97 11.04
N ILE A 354 2.04 12.68 11.16
CA ILE A 354 3.24 12.19 11.85
C ILE A 354 4.52 12.85 11.29
N TRP A 355 4.53 13.17 10.00
CA TRP A 355 5.64 13.80 9.27
C TRP A 355 5.72 15.32 9.43
N ARG A 356 4.74 15.96 10.11
CA ARG A 356 4.61 17.44 10.16
C ARG A 356 5.83 18.17 10.73
N ARG A 357 6.50 17.57 11.73
CA ARG A 357 7.70 18.17 12.35
C ARG A 357 8.99 17.86 11.59
N ASN A 358 9.05 16.70 10.97
CA ASN A 358 10.18 16.25 10.18
C ASN A 358 9.68 15.32 9.08
N ALA A 359 9.71 15.79 7.84
CA ALA A 359 9.21 15.06 6.69
C ALA A 359 10.18 13.98 6.17
N GLN A 360 11.42 13.94 6.69
CA GLN A 360 12.45 12.99 6.27
C GLN A 360 12.56 11.79 7.21
N SER A 361 12.42 12.00 8.52
CA SER A 361 12.54 10.92 9.51
C SER A 361 11.68 11.14 10.74
N ILE A 362 11.10 10.05 11.22
CA ILE A 362 10.26 10.04 12.43
C ILE A 362 10.60 8.83 13.29
N LYS A 363 10.35 8.95 14.58
CA LYS A 363 10.39 7.86 15.55
C LYS A 363 9.03 7.78 16.23
N LYS A 364 8.51 6.57 16.38
CA LYS A 364 7.24 6.34 17.08
C LYS A 364 7.37 5.13 17.99
N VAL A 365 6.91 5.29 19.23
CA VAL A 365 6.88 4.22 20.23
C VAL A 365 5.51 3.55 20.21
N PHE A 366 5.50 2.23 20.24
CA PHE A 366 4.33 1.37 20.37
C PHE A 366 4.45 0.58 21.67
N ARG A 367 3.33 0.40 22.37
CA ARG A 367 3.21 -0.42 23.57
C ARG A 367 2.34 -1.62 23.21
N THR A 368 2.81 -2.82 23.49
CA THR A 368 2.09 -4.07 23.26
C THR A 368 2.22 -4.96 24.50
N ASP A 369 1.18 -5.74 24.78
CA ASP A 369 1.18 -6.75 25.85
C ASP A 369 1.93 -8.04 25.42
N LYS A 370 2.05 -8.25 24.11
CA LYS A 370 2.73 -9.40 23.49
C LYS A 370 4.01 -9.01 22.78
N ARG A 371 4.91 -9.98 22.65
CA ARG A 371 6.14 -9.84 21.86
C ARG A 371 5.83 -9.87 20.36
N VAL A 372 6.26 -8.82 19.66
CA VAL A 372 6.25 -8.73 18.20
C VAL A 372 7.46 -9.47 17.63
N VAL A 373 7.21 -10.34 16.65
CA VAL A 373 8.25 -11.12 15.93
C VAL A 373 8.55 -10.58 14.54
N ASN A 374 7.59 -9.91 13.92
CA ASN A 374 7.74 -9.34 12.59
C ASN A 374 6.90 -8.06 12.46
N ILE A 375 7.44 -7.06 11.76
CA ILE A 375 6.76 -5.80 11.43
C ILE A 375 6.85 -5.62 9.93
N VAL A 376 5.69 -5.41 9.28
CA VAL A 376 5.60 -5.14 7.85
C VAL A 376 5.00 -3.76 7.61
N LEU A 377 5.74 -2.92 6.89
CA LEU A 377 5.28 -1.63 6.40
C LEU A 377 4.50 -1.80 5.09
N ASP A 378 3.38 -1.08 5.01
CA ASP A 378 2.44 -1.11 3.88
C ASP A 378 2.05 -2.53 3.43
N PRO A 379 1.52 -3.38 4.35
CA PRO A 379 1.22 -4.80 4.08
C PRO A 379 0.23 -5.00 2.92
N TYR A 380 -0.64 -4.00 2.68
CA TYR A 380 -1.68 -4.03 1.66
C TYR A 380 -1.32 -3.25 0.39
N GLN A 381 -0.11 -2.68 0.31
CA GLN A 381 0.37 -1.89 -0.83
C GLN A 381 -0.53 -0.70 -1.17
N GLU A 382 -0.97 0.02 -0.13
CA GLU A 382 -1.94 1.12 -0.16
C GLU A 382 -1.31 2.48 -0.45
N ILE A 383 -0.01 2.68 -0.21
CA ILE A 383 0.62 4.01 -0.29
C ILE A 383 1.48 4.21 -1.55
N ALA A 384 1.62 3.18 -2.39
CA ALA A 384 2.45 3.20 -3.61
C ALA A 384 3.96 3.32 -3.33
N ASP A 385 4.42 2.63 -2.28
CA ASP A 385 5.84 2.50 -2.00
C ASP A 385 6.60 1.85 -3.16
N VAL A 386 7.67 2.48 -3.62
CA VAL A 386 8.46 1.99 -4.76
C VAL A 386 9.48 0.93 -4.37
N ASP A 387 9.88 0.86 -3.09
CA ASP A 387 10.88 -0.08 -2.60
C ASP A 387 10.34 -0.90 -1.43
N THR A 388 9.58 -1.95 -1.76
CA THR A 388 9.03 -2.85 -0.75
C THR A 388 10.07 -3.75 -0.07
N ALA A 389 11.33 -3.76 -0.52
CA ALA A 389 12.36 -4.61 0.07
C ALA A 389 12.79 -4.12 1.46
N ASN A 390 12.59 -2.83 1.74
CA ASN A 390 12.97 -2.19 2.99
C ASN A 390 11.78 -2.07 4.00
N ASN A 391 10.64 -2.70 3.68
CA ASN A 391 9.41 -2.65 4.46
C ASN A 391 9.35 -3.66 5.63
N ILE A 392 10.27 -4.62 5.71
CA ILE A 392 10.16 -5.75 6.62
C ILE A 392 11.23 -5.68 7.71
N PHE A 393 10.81 -5.89 8.96
CA PHE A 393 11.70 -6.04 10.11
C PHE A 393 11.33 -7.29 10.94
N PRO A 394 12.30 -8.16 11.30
CA PRO A 394 13.70 -8.15 10.86
C PRO A 394 13.82 -8.37 9.35
N ARG A 395 14.84 -7.78 8.70
CA ARG A 395 15.03 -7.95 7.25
C ARG A 395 15.18 -9.43 6.91
N GLU A 396 14.30 -9.96 6.05
CA GLU A 396 14.47 -11.31 5.53
C GLU A 396 15.74 -11.39 4.66
N GLU A 397 16.50 -12.48 4.77
CA GLU A 397 17.62 -12.74 3.85
C GLU A 397 17.10 -12.89 2.41
N GLU A 398 17.74 -12.23 1.45
CA GLU A 398 17.37 -12.31 0.02
C GLU A 398 17.35 -13.77 -0.46
N LYS A 399 16.15 -14.31 -0.70
CA LYS A 399 16.00 -15.65 -1.28
C LYS A 399 16.47 -15.60 -2.74
N PRO A 400 17.32 -16.55 -3.19
CA PRO A 400 17.81 -16.55 -4.57
C PRO A 400 16.66 -16.72 -5.56
N ASN A 401 16.59 -15.81 -6.55
CA ASN A 401 15.63 -15.88 -7.63
C ASN A 401 15.87 -17.15 -8.48
N ARG A 402 14.82 -17.96 -8.68
CA ARG A 402 14.89 -19.10 -9.60
C ARG A 402 14.82 -18.59 -11.04
N PHE A 403 15.93 -18.65 -11.75
CA PHE A 403 16.03 -18.26 -13.15
C PHE A 403 15.55 -19.39 -14.07
N GLU A 404 14.37 -19.24 -14.69
CA GLU A 404 13.92 -20.14 -15.76
C GLU A 404 14.28 -19.57 -17.14
N LEU A 405 15.15 -20.30 -17.86
CA LEU A 405 15.54 -20.00 -19.24
C LEU A 405 14.42 -20.33 -20.22
N PHE A 406 13.54 -19.36 -20.49
CA PHE A 406 12.56 -19.49 -21.58
C PHE A 406 13.12 -19.00 -22.91
N LYS A 407 13.42 -19.94 -23.81
CA LYS A 407 13.68 -19.66 -25.22
C LYS A 407 12.35 -19.37 -25.93
N ARG A 408 11.99 -18.09 -26.04
CA ARG A 408 10.72 -17.65 -26.65
C ARG A 408 10.83 -17.58 -28.18
N ASN A 409 10.31 -18.58 -28.89
CA ASN A 409 10.08 -18.50 -30.33
C ASN A 409 8.87 -17.60 -30.61
N PHE A 410 9.04 -16.54 -31.41
CA PHE A 410 7.97 -15.64 -31.86
C PHE A 410 7.07 -16.30 -32.93
N ARG A 411 6.42 -17.42 -32.61
CA ARG A 411 5.24 -17.86 -33.36
C ARG A 411 3.99 -17.20 -32.76
N GLN A 412 3.07 -16.76 -33.61
CA GLN A 412 1.75 -16.29 -33.20
C GLN A 412 1.09 -17.42 -32.39
N MET A 413 1.00 -17.25 -31.07
CA MET A 413 0.44 -18.26 -30.17
C MET A 413 -1.07 -18.19 -30.22
N ASP A 414 -1.73 -19.35 -30.38
CA ASP A 414 -3.19 -19.46 -30.29
C ASP A 414 -3.70 -18.85 -28.98
N ASN A 415 -4.81 -18.11 -29.09
CA ASN A 415 -5.51 -17.58 -27.93
C ASN A 415 -6.20 -18.72 -27.13
N ALA A 416 -6.60 -18.44 -25.88
CA ALA A 416 -7.17 -19.47 -25.01
C ALA A 416 -8.46 -20.10 -25.58
N MET A 417 -9.30 -19.33 -26.31
CA MET A 417 -10.49 -19.87 -26.97
C MET A 417 -10.11 -20.78 -28.14
N GLN A 418 -9.09 -20.44 -28.92
CA GLN A 418 -8.56 -21.29 -30.00
C GLN A 418 -8.00 -22.60 -29.46
N ARG A 419 -7.21 -22.55 -28.38
CA ARG A 419 -6.72 -23.76 -27.71
C ARG A 419 -7.85 -24.63 -27.20
N ALA A 420 -8.82 -24.03 -26.51
CA ALA A 420 -9.99 -24.75 -26.03
C ALA A 420 -10.84 -25.37 -27.16
N LYS A 421 -10.96 -24.68 -28.31
CA LYS A 421 -11.60 -25.25 -29.51
C LYS A 421 -10.81 -26.44 -30.05
N LYS A 422 -9.48 -26.36 -30.13
CA LYS A 422 -8.62 -27.46 -30.59
C LYS A 422 -8.66 -28.67 -29.64
N ASP A 423 -8.66 -28.43 -28.32
CA ASP A 423 -8.79 -29.50 -27.31
C ASP A 423 -10.12 -30.25 -27.40
N LYS A 424 -11.20 -29.58 -27.80
CA LYS A 424 -12.51 -30.22 -28.04
C LYS A 424 -12.55 -31.09 -29.29
N VAL A 425 -11.69 -30.82 -30.28
CA VAL A 425 -11.58 -31.62 -31.52
C VAL A 425 -10.69 -32.87 -31.31
N ILE A 426 -9.83 -32.87 -30.28
CA ILE A 426 -8.86 -33.94 -30.00
C ILE A 426 -9.39 -34.99 -29.00
N ARG A 427 -10.62 -34.86 -28.47
CA ARG A 427 -11.22 -35.92 -27.65
C ARG A 427 -11.80 -37.04 -28.55
N PRO A 428 -11.32 -38.29 -28.43
CA PRO A 428 -11.87 -39.42 -29.19
C PRO A 428 -13.32 -39.74 -28.83
#